data_AF-A0A952RNJ5-F1
#
_entry.id   AF-A0A952RNJ5-F1
#
_cell.length_a   1.000
_cell.length_b   1.000
_cell.length_c   1.000
_cell.angle_alpha   90.00
_cell.angle_beta   90.00
_cell.angle_gamma   90.00
#
_symmetry.space_group_name_H-M   'P 1'
#
loop_
_entity.id
_entity.type
_entity.pdbx_description
1 polymer ?
#
loop_
_entity_poly.entity_id
_entity_poly.type
_entity_poly.pdbx_seq_one_letter_code
_entity_poly.pdbx_strand_id
1 'polypeptide(L)'
;MRPLLSLVLASVAGCGGAEMRVKDGPPAYEYLVDFEGKPSNADLGHVRLKPEVCQGLSTAPVGKPLEPDDFIAFLKAQNVEPRVTRARVDLVFVDVASAGTEEPVRFRIASTTSAGAAGRELHTALLQRGPGTWGLHRSNLAVLAPPAHPDDAVVVASKLRLPCWGVLMIAGQDDTYVVPGGYTEL
;
A
#
# COMPACT_ATOMS: atom_id res chain seq x y z
N MET A 1 -59.69 13.26 8.36
CA MET A 1 -58.47 13.79 7.69
C MET A 1 -57.31 13.74 8.69
N ARG A 2 -56.36 12.84 8.47
CA ARG A 2 -55.08 12.71 9.20
C ARG A 2 -54.02 12.39 8.14
N PRO A 3 -52.96 13.19 7.96
CA PRO A 3 -51.94 12.85 6.98
C PRO A 3 -51.01 11.77 7.55
N LEU A 4 -50.75 10.74 6.75
CA LEU A 4 -49.69 9.77 6.99
C LEU A 4 -48.33 10.47 6.83
N LEU A 5 -47.53 10.46 7.89
CA LEU A 5 -46.08 10.70 7.78
C LEU A 5 -45.45 9.41 7.24
N SER A 6 -45.01 9.44 5.99
CA SER A 6 -44.07 8.43 5.47
C SER A 6 -42.67 8.78 5.94
N LEU A 7 -42.15 8.01 6.90
CA LEU A 7 -40.73 8.04 7.26
C LEU A 7 -39.95 7.32 6.15
N VAL A 8 -39.18 8.08 5.37
CA VAL A 8 -38.17 7.52 4.47
C VAL A 8 -36.97 7.12 5.33
N LEU A 9 -36.82 5.82 5.60
CA LEU A 9 -35.56 5.29 6.12
C LEU A 9 -34.53 5.31 4.97
N ALA A 10 -33.67 6.33 4.97
CA ALA A 10 -32.45 6.32 4.20
C ALA A 10 -31.47 5.32 4.86
N SER A 11 -31.34 4.15 4.25
CA SER A 11 -30.31 3.18 4.61
C SER A 11 -28.94 3.80 4.35
N VAL A 12 -28.22 4.16 5.43
CA VAL A 12 -26.78 4.44 5.39
C VAL A 12 -26.08 3.13 5.06
N ALA A 13 -25.93 2.83 3.76
CA ALA A 13 -24.95 1.87 3.30
C ALA A 13 -23.59 2.49 3.58
N GLY A 14 -22.99 2.13 4.73
CA GLY A 14 -21.61 2.48 5.03
C GLY A 14 -20.74 1.96 3.89
N CYS A 15 -20.05 2.86 3.20
CA CYS A 15 -18.98 2.52 2.26
C CYS A 15 -17.76 2.00 3.03
N GLY A 16 -17.92 0.90 3.77
CA GLY A 16 -16.81 0.09 4.25
C GLY A 16 -16.35 -0.75 3.07
N GLY A 17 -15.33 -0.29 2.35
CA GLY A 17 -14.65 -1.17 1.40
C GLY A 17 -14.17 -2.42 2.15
N ALA A 18 -14.32 -3.60 1.54
CA ALA A 18 -13.85 -4.83 2.15
C ALA A 18 -12.34 -4.72 2.46
N GLU A 19 -11.97 -5.13 3.66
CA GLU A 19 -10.58 -5.24 4.06
C GLU A 19 -9.91 -6.34 3.22
N MET A 20 -8.78 -6.02 2.60
CA MET A 20 -7.98 -6.95 1.83
C MET A 20 -7.45 -8.05 2.75
N ARG A 21 -7.62 -9.31 2.32
CA ARG A 21 -7.12 -10.51 3.01
C ARG A 21 -6.36 -11.40 2.04
N VAL A 22 -5.22 -11.94 2.49
CA VAL A 22 -4.47 -12.95 1.75
C VAL A 22 -4.98 -14.32 2.18
N LYS A 23 -5.65 -15.04 1.29
CA LYS A 23 -6.17 -16.38 1.58
C LYS A 23 -5.06 -17.40 1.46
N ASP A 24 -4.91 -18.25 2.48
CA ASP A 24 -3.89 -19.31 2.53
C ASP A 24 -2.48 -18.79 2.19
N GLY A 25 -2.22 -17.53 2.57
CA GLY A 25 -0.96 -16.84 2.32
C GLY A 25 0.16 -17.34 3.21
N PRO A 26 1.43 -17.18 2.79
CA PRO A 26 2.56 -17.36 3.70
C PRO A 26 2.43 -16.38 4.87
N PRO A 27 2.85 -16.78 6.08
CA PRO A 27 2.86 -15.87 7.22
C PRO A 27 3.89 -14.74 7.03
N ALA A 28 3.64 -13.58 7.64
CA ALA A 28 4.46 -12.39 7.45
C ALA A 28 5.94 -12.59 7.86
N TYR A 29 6.23 -13.48 8.82
CA TYR A 29 7.59 -13.83 9.22
C TYR A 29 8.43 -14.50 8.12
N GLU A 30 7.82 -14.92 7.01
CA GLU A 30 8.57 -15.34 5.83
C GLU A 30 9.32 -14.17 5.18
N TYR A 31 8.84 -12.94 5.35
CA TYR A 31 9.42 -11.72 4.78
C TYR A 31 10.03 -10.78 5.82
N LEU A 32 9.64 -10.92 7.09
CA LEU A 32 10.07 -10.04 8.17
C LEU A 32 11.02 -10.71 9.14
N VAL A 33 11.89 -9.88 9.71
CA VAL A 33 12.66 -10.18 10.91
C VAL A 33 12.60 -9.01 11.87
N ASP A 34 12.80 -9.28 13.16
CA ASP A 34 13.06 -8.22 14.13
C ASP A 34 14.46 -7.61 13.93
N PHE A 35 14.81 -6.61 14.75
CA PHE A 35 16.13 -6.01 14.71
C PHE A 35 17.27 -6.92 15.21
N GLU A 36 16.94 -8.04 15.88
CA GLU A 36 17.89 -9.09 16.26
C GLU A 36 18.07 -10.15 15.15
N GLY A 37 17.26 -10.09 14.09
CA GLY A 37 17.29 -11.04 12.96
C GLY A 37 16.41 -12.27 13.15
N LYS A 38 15.52 -12.31 14.14
CA LYS A 38 14.59 -13.44 14.36
C LYS A 38 13.32 -13.25 13.52
N PRO A 39 12.71 -14.34 13.01
CA PRO A 39 11.43 -14.24 12.32
C PRO A 39 10.37 -13.59 13.20
N SER A 40 9.63 -12.62 12.65
CA SER A 40 8.57 -11.90 13.36
C SER A 40 7.38 -11.63 12.46
N ASN A 41 6.18 -11.54 13.02
CA ASN A 41 5.02 -11.01 12.29
C ASN A 41 5.13 -9.49 12.15
N ALA A 42 4.11 -8.82 11.61
CA ALA A 42 4.08 -7.36 11.47
C ALA A 42 3.90 -6.67 12.83
N ASP A 43 4.95 -6.69 13.65
CA ASP A 43 5.10 -5.85 14.85
C ASP A 43 5.66 -4.49 14.43
N LEU A 44 4.75 -3.58 14.10
CA LEU A 44 5.07 -2.29 13.50
C LEU A 44 6.03 -1.49 14.40
N GLY A 45 7.16 -1.05 13.83
CA GLY A 45 8.21 -0.33 14.54
C GLY A 45 9.31 -1.21 15.14
N HIS A 46 9.15 -2.54 15.16
CA HIS A 46 10.12 -3.49 15.70
C HIS A 46 10.64 -4.50 14.66
N VAL A 47 10.27 -4.31 13.39
CA VAL A 47 10.60 -5.23 12.30
C VAL A 47 11.21 -4.52 11.10
N ARG A 48 11.91 -5.29 10.29
CA ARG A 48 12.45 -4.91 8.98
C ARG A 48 12.28 -6.06 7.99
N LEU A 49 12.37 -5.75 6.70
CA LEU A 49 12.37 -6.79 5.68
C LEU A 49 13.65 -7.62 5.73
N LYS A 50 13.49 -8.90 5.41
CA LYS A 50 14.59 -9.79 5.14
C LYS A 50 15.40 -9.30 3.94
N PRO A 51 16.75 -9.38 3.98
CA PRO A 51 17.60 -8.88 2.90
C PRO A 51 17.30 -9.50 1.52
N GLU A 52 16.83 -10.75 1.49
CA GLU A 52 16.58 -11.50 0.27
C GLU A 52 15.35 -10.97 -0.51
N VAL A 53 14.44 -10.23 0.16
CA VAL A 53 13.22 -9.70 -0.47
C VAL A 53 13.54 -8.75 -1.62
N CYS A 54 14.59 -7.93 -1.48
CA CYS A 54 15.00 -6.95 -2.49
C CYS A 54 16.19 -7.40 -3.34
N GLN A 55 16.60 -8.66 -3.23
CA GLN A 55 17.73 -9.16 -3.99
C GLN A 55 17.48 -9.06 -5.52
N GLY A 56 18.46 -8.48 -6.22
CA GLY A 56 18.41 -8.28 -7.67
C GLY A 56 17.63 -7.05 -8.14
N LEU A 57 17.13 -6.20 -7.22
CA LEU A 57 16.47 -4.94 -7.55
C LEU A 57 17.36 -3.74 -7.21
N SER A 58 17.30 -2.70 -8.05
CA SER A 58 17.91 -1.42 -7.71
C SER A 58 17.05 -0.71 -6.68
N THR A 59 17.65 -0.41 -5.53
CA THR A 59 17.02 0.34 -4.44
C THR A 59 17.55 1.76 -4.32
N ALA A 60 18.34 2.20 -5.31
CA ALA A 60 18.92 3.53 -5.31
C ALA A 60 17.84 4.62 -5.37
N PRO A 61 18.03 5.74 -4.64
CA PRO A 61 17.12 6.88 -4.70
C PRO A 61 16.99 7.43 -6.13
N VAL A 62 15.86 8.08 -6.42
CA VAL A 62 15.57 8.63 -7.74
C VAL A 62 15.62 10.14 -7.68
N GLY A 63 16.55 10.76 -8.41
CA GLY A 63 16.72 12.22 -8.44
C GLY A 63 15.78 12.96 -9.42
N LYS A 64 14.75 12.29 -9.95
CA LYS A 64 13.80 12.87 -10.92
C LYS A 64 12.35 12.56 -10.53
N PRO A 65 11.38 13.40 -10.93
CA PRO A 65 9.97 13.04 -10.90
C PRO A 65 9.70 11.75 -11.68
N LEU A 66 8.76 10.97 -11.17
CA LEU A 66 8.21 9.76 -11.75
C LEU A 66 6.77 10.00 -12.21
N GLU A 67 6.35 9.17 -13.15
CA GLU A 67 4.98 9.08 -13.65
C GLU A 67 4.31 7.79 -13.15
N PRO A 68 2.97 7.72 -13.08
CA PRO A 68 2.27 6.47 -12.73
C PRO A 68 2.69 5.27 -13.58
N ASP A 69 3.11 5.51 -14.83
CA ASP A 69 3.61 4.49 -15.75
C ASP A 69 4.93 3.85 -15.26
N ASP A 70 5.75 4.54 -14.45
CA ASP A 70 6.95 3.97 -13.82
C ASP A 70 6.59 2.90 -12.76
N PHE A 71 5.51 3.11 -12.00
CA PHE A 71 4.99 2.11 -11.07
C PHE A 71 4.41 0.90 -11.82
N ILE A 72 3.68 1.15 -12.92
CA ILE A 72 3.13 0.10 -13.79
C ILE A 72 4.27 -0.73 -14.40
N ALA A 73 5.34 -0.08 -14.88
CA ALA A 73 6.51 -0.75 -15.43
C ALA A 73 7.22 -1.62 -14.37
N PHE A 74 7.33 -1.13 -13.13
CA PHE A 74 7.86 -1.91 -12.02
C PHE A 74 7.06 -3.19 -11.75
N LEU A 75 5.72 -3.08 -11.67
CA LEU A 75 4.84 -4.25 -11.47
C LEU A 75 4.99 -5.27 -12.61
N LYS A 76 5.04 -4.80 -13.86
CA LYS A 76 5.28 -5.68 -15.02
C LYS A 76 6.62 -6.42 -14.95
N ALA A 77 7.67 -5.76 -14.46
CA ALA A 77 8.96 -6.40 -14.23
C ALA A 77 8.92 -7.49 -13.14
N GLN A 78 7.87 -7.50 -12.29
CA GLN A 78 7.60 -8.56 -11.32
C GLN A 78 6.72 -9.68 -11.89
N ASN A 79 6.53 -9.75 -13.22
CA ASN A 79 5.66 -10.69 -13.93
C ASN A 79 4.18 -10.56 -13.52
N VAL A 80 3.74 -9.34 -13.21
CA VAL A 80 2.35 -9.01 -12.91
C VAL A 80 1.75 -8.26 -14.10
N GLU A 81 0.51 -8.59 -14.46
CA GLU A 81 -0.24 -7.89 -15.50
C GLU A 81 -1.28 -6.94 -14.86
N PRO A 82 -0.92 -5.66 -14.61
CA PRO A 82 -1.84 -4.70 -14.01
C PRO A 82 -2.93 -4.24 -14.99
N ARG A 83 -4.17 -4.13 -14.50
CA ARG A 83 -5.24 -3.42 -15.20
C ARG A 83 -5.25 -1.96 -14.76
N VAL A 84 -5.11 -1.05 -15.72
CA VAL A 84 -4.97 0.39 -15.46
C VAL A 84 -6.26 1.12 -15.81
N THR A 85 -6.73 1.96 -14.88
CA THR A 85 -7.85 2.88 -15.10
C THR A 85 -7.42 4.29 -14.73
N ARG A 86 -7.34 5.20 -15.72
CA ARG A 86 -7.02 6.61 -15.47
C ARG A 86 -8.30 7.35 -15.08
N ALA A 87 -8.48 7.58 -13.78
CA ALA A 87 -9.70 8.18 -13.23
C ALA A 87 -9.71 9.70 -13.40
N ARG A 88 -8.55 10.33 -13.24
CA ARG A 88 -8.29 11.76 -13.50
C ARG A 88 -6.86 11.93 -14.01
N VAL A 89 -6.47 13.16 -14.34
CA VAL A 89 -5.10 13.50 -14.75
C VAL A 89 -4.08 13.23 -13.64
N ASP A 90 -4.50 13.38 -12.38
CA ASP A 90 -3.67 13.26 -11.17
C ASP A 90 -3.89 11.95 -10.41
N LEU A 91 -4.81 11.09 -10.88
CA LEU A 91 -5.25 9.89 -10.17
C LEU A 91 -5.39 8.70 -11.12
N VAL A 92 -4.53 7.70 -10.90
CA VAL A 92 -4.53 6.44 -11.65
C VAL A 92 -4.85 5.29 -10.71
N PHE A 93 -5.79 4.43 -11.12
CA PHE A 93 -6.05 3.16 -10.44
C PHE A 93 -5.31 2.04 -11.16
N VAL A 94 -4.67 1.18 -10.37
CA VAL A 94 -3.94 0.02 -10.85
C VAL A 94 -4.44 -1.20 -10.08
N ASP A 95 -5.15 -2.09 -10.78
CA ASP A 95 -5.70 -3.32 -10.24
C ASP A 95 -4.75 -4.48 -10.50
N VAL A 96 -4.38 -5.21 -9.44
CA VAL A 96 -3.52 -6.40 -9.49
C VAL A 96 -4.29 -7.63 -9.02
N ALA A 97 -4.64 -8.52 -9.95
CA ALA A 97 -5.37 -9.75 -9.63
C ALA A 97 -4.47 -10.83 -8.98
N SER A 98 -3.19 -10.89 -9.34
CA SER A 98 -2.27 -11.96 -8.91
C SER A 98 -1.55 -11.66 -7.59
N ALA A 99 -2.17 -10.93 -6.67
CA ALA A 99 -1.54 -10.55 -5.40
C ALA A 99 -1.69 -11.62 -4.29
N GLY A 100 -2.39 -12.73 -4.56
CA GLY A 100 -2.72 -13.75 -3.56
C GLY A 100 -3.96 -13.41 -2.72
N THR A 101 -4.80 -12.50 -3.20
CA THR A 101 -6.04 -12.03 -2.56
C THR A 101 -7.26 -12.54 -3.34
N GLU A 102 -8.43 -12.63 -2.70
CA GLU A 102 -9.67 -13.06 -3.38
C GLU A 102 -10.17 -12.03 -4.39
N GLU A 103 -10.02 -10.74 -4.08
CA GLU A 103 -10.32 -9.63 -4.98
C GLU A 103 -9.03 -8.94 -5.46
N PRO A 104 -9.03 -8.33 -6.66
CA PRO A 104 -7.89 -7.57 -7.15
C PRO A 104 -7.47 -6.45 -6.18
N VAL A 105 -6.18 -6.34 -5.93
CA VAL A 105 -5.61 -5.25 -5.12
C VAL A 105 -5.61 -3.97 -5.96
N ARG A 106 -6.48 -3.03 -5.60
CA ARG A 106 -6.58 -1.71 -6.25
C ARG A 106 -5.65 -0.69 -5.59
N PHE A 107 -4.53 -0.40 -6.24
CA PHE A 107 -3.69 0.73 -5.90
C PHE A 107 -4.25 2.03 -6.46
N ARG A 108 -4.15 3.11 -5.67
CA ARG A 108 -4.50 4.48 -6.07
C ARG A 108 -3.22 5.30 -6.09
N ILE A 109 -2.84 5.78 -7.26
CA ILE A 109 -1.59 6.52 -7.47
C ILE A 109 -1.93 7.99 -7.62
N ALA A 110 -1.35 8.82 -6.74
CA ALA A 110 -1.42 10.27 -6.81
C ALA A 110 -0.03 10.83 -7.19
N SER A 111 -0.02 11.69 -8.20
CA SER A 111 1.17 12.46 -8.59
C SER A 111 1.18 13.79 -7.85
N THR A 112 2.27 14.09 -7.15
CA THR A 112 2.45 15.32 -6.39
C THR A 112 3.57 16.18 -6.98
N THR A 113 3.91 17.30 -6.32
CA THR A 113 4.95 18.22 -6.80
C THR A 113 6.37 17.83 -6.40
N SER A 114 6.56 16.97 -5.40
CA SER A 114 7.90 16.58 -4.90
C SER A 114 7.86 15.34 -4.02
N ALA A 115 9.03 14.76 -3.72
CA ALA A 115 9.16 13.63 -2.80
C ALA A 115 8.57 13.89 -1.41
N GLY A 116 8.91 15.04 -0.81
CA GLY A 116 8.34 15.44 0.47
C GLY A 116 6.82 15.66 0.42
N ALA A 117 6.27 16.10 -0.72
CA ALA A 117 4.82 16.23 -0.90
C ALA A 117 4.14 14.86 -0.97
N ALA A 118 4.74 13.89 -1.69
CA ALA A 118 4.23 12.53 -1.77
C ALA A 118 4.23 11.81 -0.41
N GLY A 119 5.34 11.90 0.33
CA GLY A 119 5.44 11.32 1.67
C GLY A 119 4.41 11.93 2.63
N ARG A 120 4.25 13.26 2.60
CA ARG A 120 3.24 13.96 3.43
C ARG A 120 1.81 13.60 3.04
N GLU A 121 1.50 13.52 1.75
CA GLU A 121 0.18 13.14 1.25
C GLU A 121 -0.18 11.72 1.69
N LEU A 122 0.76 10.78 1.52
CA LEU A 122 0.57 9.40 1.97
C LEU A 122 0.38 9.34 3.48
N HIS A 123 1.27 9.95 4.27
CA HIS A 123 1.15 9.98 5.74
C HIS A 123 -0.19 10.56 6.19
N THR A 124 -0.64 11.66 5.58
CA THR A 124 -1.94 12.28 5.88
C THR A 124 -3.10 11.34 5.56
N ALA A 125 -3.05 10.66 4.40
CA ALA A 125 -4.06 9.68 4.01
C ALA A 125 -4.09 8.47 4.97
N LEU A 126 -2.94 8.03 5.48
CA LEU A 126 -2.84 6.97 6.47
C LEU A 126 -3.49 7.37 7.79
N LEU A 127 -3.17 8.56 8.32
CA LEU A 127 -3.75 9.06 9.58
C LEU A 127 -5.26 9.27 9.49
N GLN A 128 -5.76 9.82 8.37
CA GLN A 128 -7.18 10.08 8.19
C GLN A 128 -8.03 8.81 8.09
N ARG A 129 -7.46 7.73 7.54
CA ARG A 129 -8.16 6.45 7.36
C ARG A 129 -7.98 5.51 8.55
N GLY A 130 -6.92 5.71 9.33
CA GLY A 130 -6.65 4.96 10.54
C GLY A 130 -6.04 3.58 10.30
N PRO A 131 -6.07 2.71 11.34
CA PRO A 131 -5.36 1.43 11.36
C PRO A 131 -5.70 0.53 10.18
N GLY A 132 -4.69 -0.17 9.66
CA GLY A 132 -4.83 -1.07 8.50
C GLY A 132 -4.76 -0.36 7.15
N THR A 133 -4.62 0.96 7.13
CA THR A 133 -4.27 1.68 5.90
C THR A 133 -2.78 1.55 5.62
N TRP A 134 -2.40 1.35 4.37
CA TRP A 134 -1.00 1.23 3.99
C TRP A 134 -0.77 1.68 2.54
N GLY A 135 0.49 1.90 2.21
CA GLY A 135 0.90 2.31 0.88
C GLY A 135 2.39 2.54 0.81
N LEU A 136 2.83 3.16 -0.26
CA LEU A 136 4.22 3.53 -0.43
C LEU A 136 4.37 4.83 -1.18
N HIS A 137 5.47 5.54 -0.94
CA HIS A 137 5.86 6.67 -1.76
C HIS A 137 7.23 6.44 -2.40
N ARG A 138 7.43 7.08 -3.55
CA ARG A 138 8.72 7.11 -4.24
C ARG A 138 8.76 8.36 -5.12
N SER A 139 9.77 9.21 -4.94
CA SER A 139 9.81 10.51 -5.61
C SER A 139 8.45 11.22 -5.41
N ASN A 140 7.95 11.94 -6.40
CA ASN A 140 6.68 12.65 -6.36
C ASN A 140 5.41 11.76 -6.34
N LEU A 141 5.51 10.42 -6.29
CA LEU A 141 4.34 9.54 -6.31
C LEU A 141 3.97 9.04 -4.91
N ALA A 142 2.69 9.14 -4.57
CA ALA A 142 2.08 8.47 -3.43
C ALA A 142 1.15 7.37 -3.93
N VAL A 143 1.34 6.14 -3.45
CA VAL A 143 0.59 4.96 -3.86
C VAL A 143 -0.14 4.41 -2.64
N LEU A 144 -1.46 4.44 -2.67
CA LEU A 144 -2.31 3.97 -1.59
C LEU A 144 -2.96 2.64 -1.93
N ALA A 145 -2.80 1.65 -1.06
CA ALA A 145 -3.41 0.34 -1.21
C ALA A 145 -4.82 0.27 -0.56
N PRO A 146 -5.59 -0.81 -0.78
CA PRO A 146 -6.79 -1.10 0.00
C PRO A 146 -6.44 -1.35 1.48
N PRO A 147 -7.34 -1.04 2.43
CA PRO A 147 -7.14 -1.39 3.84
C PRO A 147 -6.90 -2.88 4.04
N ALA A 148 -6.05 -3.26 4.99
CA ALA A 148 -5.68 -4.64 5.28
C ALA A 148 -5.16 -4.80 6.72
N HIS A 149 -5.18 -6.02 7.24
CA HIS A 149 -4.38 -6.36 8.42
C HIS A 149 -2.88 -6.13 8.13
N PRO A 150 -2.05 -5.67 9.09
CA PRO A 150 -0.62 -5.42 8.85
C PRO A 150 0.14 -6.61 8.26
N ASP A 151 -0.14 -7.84 8.73
CA ASP A 151 0.46 -9.05 8.14
C ASP A 151 0.09 -9.23 6.67
N ASP A 152 -1.19 -9.05 6.31
CA ASP A 152 -1.66 -9.16 4.93
C ASP A 152 -1.05 -8.07 4.04
N ALA A 153 -0.94 -6.83 4.55
CA ALA A 153 -0.29 -5.72 3.87
C ALA A 153 1.18 -6.06 3.56
N VAL A 154 1.92 -6.57 4.55
CA VAL A 154 3.32 -6.95 4.37
C VAL A 154 3.47 -8.10 3.38
N VAL A 155 2.61 -9.13 3.46
CA VAL A 155 2.66 -10.27 2.54
C VAL A 155 2.45 -9.82 1.10
N VAL A 156 1.42 -9.01 0.83
CA VAL A 156 1.17 -8.47 -0.52
C VAL A 156 2.31 -7.57 -0.97
N ALA A 157 2.74 -6.64 -0.13
CA ALA A 157 3.84 -5.72 -0.46
C ALA A 157 5.13 -6.48 -0.80
N SER A 158 5.44 -7.54 -0.05
CA SER A 158 6.66 -8.33 -0.22
C SER A 158 6.59 -9.23 -1.45
N LYS A 159 5.45 -9.88 -1.72
CA LYS A 159 5.23 -10.65 -2.95
C LYS A 159 5.39 -9.80 -4.21
N LEU A 160 4.89 -8.56 -4.17
CA LEU A 160 5.01 -7.59 -5.25
C LEU A 160 6.34 -6.80 -5.19
N ARG A 161 7.20 -7.06 -4.21
CA ARG A 161 8.46 -6.36 -3.94
C ARG A 161 8.34 -4.84 -3.85
N LEU A 162 7.18 -4.32 -3.45
CA LEU A 162 6.88 -2.89 -3.34
C LEU A 162 7.89 -2.12 -2.46
N PRO A 163 8.36 -2.65 -1.31
CA PRO A 163 9.31 -1.95 -0.45
C PRO A 163 10.72 -1.81 -1.04
N CYS A 164 10.99 -2.52 -2.14
CA CYS A 164 12.22 -2.39 -2.91
C CYS A 164 12.11 -1.29 -3.96
N TRP A 165 10.88 -0.90 -4.32
CA TRP A 165 10.61 0.20 -5.24
C TRP A 165 10.47 1.52 -4.50
N GLY A 166 9.74 1.56 -3.38
CA GLY A 166 9.49 2.79 -2.61
C GLY A 166 9.45 2.56 -1.11
N VAL A 167 9.29 3.66 -0.36
CA VAL A 167 9.19 3.63 1.10
C VAL A 167 7.82 3.10 1.50
N LEU A 168 7.77 1.88 2.04
CA LEU A 168 6.54 1.26 2.54
C LEU A 168 6.14 1.89 3.89
N MET A 169 4.87 2.32 3.98
CA MET A 169 4.28 2.88 5.19
C MET A 169 2.98 2.16 5.54
N ILE A 170 2.80 1.85 6.82
CA ILE A 170 1.59 1.19 7.35
C ILE A 170 1.09 1.98 8.56
N ALA A 171 -0.20 2.29 8.62
CA ALA A 171 -0.85 2.88 9.78
C ALA A 171 -1.05 1.82 10.89
N GLY A 172 -0.46 2.07 12.06
CA GLY A 172 -0.80 1.38 13.29
C GLY A 172 -1.96 2.06 14.02
N GLN A 173 -2.08 1.82 15.33
CA GLN A 173 -3.16 2.40 16.15
C GLN A 173 -3.02 3.92 16.31
N ASP A 174 -1.81 4.40 16.64
CA ASP A 174 -1.57 5.80 16.98
C ASP A 174 -0.53 6.51 16.09
N ASP A 175 0.16 5.76 15.21
CA ASP A 175 1.23 6.31 14.35
C ASP A 175 1.31 5.58 13.00
N THR A 176 2.07 6.14 12.06
CA THR A 176 2.47 5.50 10.80
C THR A 176 3.88 4.96 10.91
N TYR A 177 4.06 3.71 10.54
CA TYR A 177 5.34 3.02 10.63
C TYR A 177 5.92 2.83 9.25
N VAL A 178 7.19 3.20 9.10
CA VAL A 178 8.01 2.78 7.96
C VAL A 178 8.47 1.37 8.25
N VAL A 179 8.20 0.43 7.35
CA VAL A 179 8.83 -0.90 7.40
C VAL A 179 10.16 -0.77 6.68
N PRO A 180 11.31 -0.76 7.38
CA PRO A 180 12.60 -0.58 6.74
C PRO A 180 12.82 -1.67 5.70
N GLY A 181 13.03 -1.24 4.46
CA GLY A 181 13.19 -2.11 3.30
C GLY A 181 14.42 -1.75 2.49
N GLY A 182 14.41 -2.14 1.22
CA GLY A 182 15.52 -1.91 0.33
C GLY A 182 15.66 -0.44 -0.07
N TYR A 183 14.54 0.23 -0.38
CA TYR A 183 14.54 1.59 -0.90
C TYR A 183 14.59 2.66 0.20
N THR A 184 15.40 3.70 -0.02
CA THR A 184 15.46 4.90 0.81
C THR A 184 15.28 6.14 -0.06
N GLU A 185 14.51 7.11 0.43
CA GLU A 185 14.38 8.44 -0.19
C GLU A 185 15.57 9.34 0.23
N LEU A 186 15.91 10.36 -0.58
CA LEU A 186 16.93 11.38 -0.26
C LEU A 186 16.36 12.55 0.54
#